data_AF-A0A6H1P3V6-F1
#
_entry.id   AF-A0A6H1P3V6-F1
#
_cell.length_a   1.000
_cell.length_b   1.000
_cell.length_c   1.000
_cell.angle_alpha   90.00
_cell.angle_beta   90.00
_cell.angle_gamma   90.00
#
_symmetry.space_group_name_H-M   'P 1'
#
loop_
_entity.id
_entity.type
_entity.pdbx_description
1 polymer ?
#
loop_
_entity_poly.entity_id
_entity_poly.type
_entity_poly.pdbx_seq_one_letter_code
_entity_poly.pdbx_strand_id
1 'polypeptide(L)'
;MEILPRKIISASVSGTIFAIILGLVIPNPFGDENISSFQSYLISSITIIPIYMLYSFPAILIYGVVTSIISDKVGKFVSVKVQKKKAELVVSVVLHMVFGLVLFWFSLGASILFFIVDRIFRIRNNKYKWMEAIKSLAIPLITWLICMGFFWLNDKFFNYYENSLL
;
A
#
# COMPACT_ATOMS: atom_id res chain seq x y z
N MET A 1 -1.00 23.61 -7.15
CA MET A 1 -0.48 22.23 -7.29
C MET A 1 -1.65 21.31 -7.17
N GLU A 2 -1.90 20.47 -8.16
CA GLU A 2 -3.01 19.52 -8.09
C GLU A 2 -2.70 18.52 -6.97
N ILE A 3 -3.53 18.52 -5.92
CA ILE A 3 -3.33 17.66 -4.75
C ILE A 3 -3.57 16.20 -5.13
N LEU A 4 -4.50 15.95 -6.06
CA LEU A 4 -4.99 14.62 -6.37
C LEU A 4 -3.97 13.74 -7.13
N PRO A 5 -3.26 14.20 -8.18
CA PRO A 5 -2.22 13.41 -8.84
C PRO A 5 -1.16 12.89 -7.86
N ARG A 6 -0.67 13.76 -6.96
CA ARG A 6 0.29 13.38 -5.93
C ARG A 6 -0.25 12.28 -5.00
N LYS A 7 -1.52 12.37 -4.60
CA LYS A 7 -2.16 11.37 -3.72
C LYS A 7 -2.31 10.02 -4.41
N ILE A 8 -2.63 10.00 -5.71
CA ILE A 8 -2.72 8.76 -6.51
C ILE A 8 -1.35 8.11 -6.64
N ILE A 9 -0.30 8.89 -6.91
CA ILE A 9 1.09 8.37 -6.95
C ILE A 9 1.47 7.80 -5.59
N SER A 10 1.13 8.51 -4.51
CA SER A 10 1.39 8.06 -3.15
C SER A 10 0.65 6.77 -2.81
N ALA A 11 -0.61 6.63 -3.24
CA ALA A 11 -1.41 5.41 -3.07
C ALA A 11 -0.79 4.23 -3.81
N SER A 12 -0.34 4.44 -5.06
CA SER A 12 0.27 3.40 -5.88
C SER A 12 1.56 2.87 -5.26
N VAL A 13 2.43 3.78 -4.79
CA VAL A 13 3.69 3.41 -4.15
C VAL A 13 3.45 2.77 -2.78
N SER A 14 2.68 3.41 -1.90
CA SER A 14 2.43 2.90 -0.56
C SER A 14 1.64 1.61 -0.56
N GLY A 15 0.63 1.45 -1.42
CA GLY A 15 -0.13 0.20 -1.54
C GLY A 15 0.75 -0.96 -1.99
N THR A 16 1.66 -0.73 -2.93
CA THR A 16 2.63 -1.74 -3.37
C THR A 16 3.57 -2.14 -2.23
N ILE A 17 4.18 -1.16 -1.56
CA ILE A 17 5.09 -1.42 -0.43
C ILE A 17 4.35 -2.13 0.69
N PHE A 18 3.12 -1.71 1.01
CA PHE A 18 2.32 -2.30 2.07
C PHE A 18 1.98 -3.77 1.79
N ALA A 19 1.56 -4.09 0.57
CA ALA A 19 1.26 -5.47 0.18
C ALA A 19 2.51 -6.37 0.27
N ILE A 20 3.68 -5.87 -0.14
CA ILE A 20 4.96 -6.59 -0.01
C ILE A 20 5.31 -6.81 1.46
N ILE A 21 5.19 -5.78 2.30
CA ILE A 21 5.45 -5.90 3.75
C ILE A 21 4.51 -6.94 4.36
N LEU A 22 3.21 -6.91 4.05
CA LEU A 22 2.26 -7.90 4.55
C LEU A 22 2.61 -9.31 4.09
N GLY A 23 3.00 -9.50 2.83
CA GLY A 23 3.39 -10.81 2.32
C GLY A 23 4.60 -11.39 3.03
N LEU A 24 5.57 -10.55 3.43
CA LEU A 24 6.74 -10.99 4.19
C LEU A 24 6.43 -11.23 5.67
N VAL A 25 5.56 -10.41 6.28
CA VAL A 25 5.23 -10.51 7.71
C VAL A 25 4.24 -11.65 7.98
N ILE A 26 3.29 -11.86 7.07
CA ILE A 26 2.21 -12.85 7.18
C ILE A 26 2.14 -13.66 5.88
N PRO A 27 3.12 -14.55 5.63
CA PRO A 27 3.22 -15.29 4.37
C PRO A 27 2.14 -16.37 4.20
N ASN A 28 1.57 -16.87 5.31
CA ASN A 28 0.51 -17.88 5.28
C ASN A 28 -0.62 -17.49 6.27
N PRO A 29 -1.49 -16.54 5.91
CA PRO A 29 -2.60 -16.12 6.78
C PRO A 29 -3.71 -17.17 6.94
N PHE A 30 -3.73 -18.21 6.09
CA PHE A 30 -4.79 -19.23 6.08
C PHE A 30 -4.39 -20.53 6.80
N GLY A 31 -3.10 -20.73 7.08
CA GLY A 31 -2.63 -21.69 8.09
C GLY A 31 -2.49 -23.14 7.62
N ASP A 32 -2.52 -23.39 6.31
CA ASP A 32 -2.62 -24.76 5.78
C ASP A 32 -1.26 -25.48 5.66
N GLU A 33 -0.14 -24.77 5.81
CA GLU A 33 1.20 -25.30 5.54
C GLU A 33 2.19 -24.93 6.66
N ASN A 34 2.87 -25.94 7.21
CA ASN A 34 4.02 -25.72 8.09
C ASN A 34 5.20 -25.18 7.27
N ILE A 35 5.53 -23.91 7.49
CA ILE A 35 6.72 -23.27 6.91
C ILE A 35 7.96 -23.84 7.62
N SER A 36 8.48 -24.94 7.09
CA SER A 36 9.61 -25.68 7.66
C SER A 36 10.97 -25.29 7.07
N SER A 37 10.97 -24.47 6.01
CA SER A 37 12.19 -24.09 5.28
C SER A 37 12.15 -22.64 4.80
N PHE A 38 13.33 -22.06 4.58
CA PHE A 38 13.44 -20.72 4.00
C PHE A 38 12.83 -20.63 2.60
N GLN A 39 12.95 -21.70 1.80
CA GLN A 39 12.35 -21.75 0.46
C GLN A 39 10.83 -21.74 0.52
N SER A 40 10.21 -22.55 1.39
CA SER A 40 8.75 -22.55 1.56
C SER A 40 8.26 -21.18 2.04
N TYR A 41 8.97 -20.54 2.99
CA TYR A 41 8.67 -19.18 3.43
C TYR A 41 8.63 -18.17 2.27
N LEU A 42 9.67 -18.16 1.41
CA LEU A 42 9.74 -17.23 0.29
C LEU A 42 8.64 -17.48 -0.74
N ILE A 43 8.33 -18.74 -1.03
CA ILE A 43 7.23 -19.09 -1.95
C ILE A 43 5.91 -18.58 -1.38
N SER A 44 5.56 -18.94 -0.14
CA SER A 44 4.33 -18.47 0.52
C SER A 44 4.25 -16.94 0.58
N SER A 45 5.36 -16.27 0.88
CA SER A 45 5.43 -14.81 0.91
C SER A 45 5.11 -14.19 -0.45
N ILE A 46 5.68 -14.71 -1.53
CA ILE A 46 5.47 -14.17 -2.88
C ILE A 46 4.05 -14.45 -3.38
N THR A 47 3.52 -15.63 -3.08
CA THR A 47 2.19 -16.07 -3.57
C THR A 47 1.04 -15.36 -2.87
N ILE A 48 1.22 -14.88 -1.63
CA ILE A 48 0.19 -14.11 -0.91
C ILE A 48 0.14 -12.62 -1.27
N ILE A 49 1.24 -12.02 -1.76
CA ILE A 49 1.32 -10.59 -2.13
C ILE A 49 0.18 -10.14 -3.07
N PRO A 50 -0.18 -10.89 -4.14
CA PRO A 50 -1.30 -10.53 -5.01
C PRO A 50 -2.62 -10.34 -4.28
N ILE A 51 -2.90 -11.19 -3.28
CA ILE A 51 -4.11 -11.11 -2.45
C ILE A 51 -4.06 -9.83 -1.62
N TYR A 52 -2.95 -9.57 -0.92
CA TYR A 52 -2.80 -8.33 -0.16
C TYR A 52 -2.89 -7.08 -1.04
N MET A 53 -2.36 -7.12 -2.25
CA MET A 53 -2.47 -6.03 -3.22
C MET A 53 -3.93 -5.77 -3.59
N LEU A 54 -4.69 -6.83 -3.90
CA LEU A 54 -6.10 -6.72 -4.33
C LEU A 54 -6.99 -6.06 -3.27
N TYR A 55 -6.72 -6.29 -1.98
CA TYR A 55 -7.49 -5.66 -0.90
C TYR A 55 -6.93 -4.31 -0.46
N SER A 56 -5.63 -4.23 -0.20
CA SER A 56 -5.03 -3.04 0.40
C SER A 56 -4.90 -1.88 -0.58
N PHE A 57 -4.56 -2.13 -1.85
CA PHE A 57 -4.35 -1.05 -2.80
C PHE A 57 -5.65 -0.28 -3.09
N PRO A 58 -6.81 -0.91 -3.41
CA PRO A 58 -8.06 -0.19 -3.59
C PRO A 58 -8.49 0.57 -2.32
N ALA A 59 -8.31 -0.03 -1.14
CA ALA A 59 -8.60 0.64 0.12
C ALA A 59 -7.75 1.90 0.30
N ILE A 60 -6.44 1.83 0.05
CA ILE A 60 -5.55 2.99 0.13
C ILE A 60 -5.89 4.03 -0.95
N LEU A 61 -6.14 3.60 -2.18
CA LEU A 61 -6.43 4.48 -3.31
C LEU A 61 -7.75 5.24 -3.13
N ILE A 62 -8.78 4.60 -2.61
CA ILE A 62 -10.10 5.22 -2.42
C ILE A 62 -10.15 5.89 -1.06
N TYR A 63 -10.13 5.11 0.02
CA TYR A 63 -10.31 5.60 1.38
C TYR A 63 -9.12 6.42 1.86
N GLY A 64 -7.90 5.93 1.64
CA GLY A 64 -6.67 6.63 2.05
C GLY A 64 -6.50 7.99 1.37
N VAL A 65 -6.76 8.08 0.06
CA VAL A 65 -6.70 9.35 -0.68
C VAL A 65 -7.74 10.35 -0.16
N VAL A 66 -8.99 9.94 -0.01
CA VAL A 66 -10.08 10.82 0.45
C VAL A 66 -9.79 11.35 1.86
N THR A 67 -9.49 10.46 2.80
CA THR A 67 -9.21 10.82 4.20
C THR A 67 -7.97 11.70 4.31
N SER A 68 -6.95 11.47 3.49
CA SER A 68 -5.75 12.30 3.47
C SER A 68 -5.99 13.70 2.90
N ILE A 69 -6.87 13.85 1.90
CA ILE A 69 -7.27 15.18 1.41
C ILE A 69 -8.01 15.95 2.50
N ILE A 70 -8.93 15.28 3.21
CA ILE A 70 -9.65 15.88 4.34
C ILE A 70 -8.66 16.30 5.42
N SER A 71 -7.75 15.40 5.81
CA SER A 71 -6.73 15.64 6.82
C SER A 71 -5.85 16.86 6.51
N ASP A 72 -5.37 16.97 5.27
CA ASP A 72 -4.56 18.11 4.82
C ASP A 72 -5.36 19.42 4.82
N LYS A 73 -6.63 19.39 4.38
CA LYS A 73 -7.50 20.58 4.38
C LYS A 73 -7.79 21.06 5.80
N VAL A 74 -8.12 20.16 6.71
CA VAL A 74 -8.39 20.49 8.12
C VAL A 74 -7.11 20.98 8.80
N GLY A 75 -5.97 20.31 8.57
CA GLY A 75 -4.68 20.77 9.08
C GLY A 75 -4.33 22.18 8.62
N LYS A 76 -4.55 22.49 7.34
CA LYS A 76 -4.34 23.84 6.80
C LYS A 76 -5.31 24.85 7.40
N PHE A 77 -6.58 24.49 7.57
CA PHE A 77 -7.57 25.37 8.18
C PHE A 77 -7.19 25.73 9.62
N VAL A 78 -6.80 24.73 10.41
CA VAL A 78 -6.36 24.94 11.80
C VAL A 78 -5.10 25.79 11.83
N SER A 79 -4.09 25.51 10.98
CA SER A 79 -2.83 26.25 10.99
C SER A 79 -2.99 27.75 10.68
N VAL A 80 -3.93 28.10 9.79
CA VAL A 80 -4.32 29.48 9.51
C VAL A 80 -4.99 30.10 10.74
N LYS A 81 -5.92 29.39 11.38
CA LYS A 81 -6.66 29.88 12.54
C LYS A 81 -5.77 30.14 13.77
N VAL A 82 -4.79 29.27 14.04
CA VAL A 82 -3.86 29.41 15.17
C VAL A 82 -2.54 30.11 14.80
N GLN A 83 -2.39 30.58 13.56
CA GLN A 83 -1.18 31.26 13.05
C GLN A 83 0.14 30.48 13.27
N LYS A 84 0.07 29.15 13.35
CA LYS A 84 1.22 28.27 13.60
C LYS A 84 1.37 27.27 12.45
N LYS A 85 2.39 27.46 11.62
CA LYS A 85 2.68 26.55 10.47
C LYS A 85 2.85 25.08 10.91
N LYS A 86 3.45 24.83 12.08
CA LYS A 86 3.63 23.47 12.63
C LYS A 86 2.29 22.78 12.95
N ALA A 87 1.23 23.53 13.23
CA ALA A 87 -0.08 22.97 13.53
C ALA A 87 -0.68 22.20 12.34
N GLU A 88 -0.35 22.60 11.11
CA GLU A 88 -0.79 21.87 9.90
C GLU A 88 -0.29 20.43 9.92
N LEU A 89 1.00 20.25 10.21
CA LEU A 89 1.62 18.94 10.24
C LEU A 89 1.05 18.09 11.36
N VAL A 90 0.98 18.63 12.58
CA VAL A 90 0.49 17.90 13.76
C VAL A 90 -0.96 17.46 13.56
N VAL A 91 -1.84 18.35 13.15
CA VAL A 91 -3.26 18.03 12.94
C VAL A 91 -3.43 17.02 11.81
N SER A 92 -2.68 17.18 10.70
CA SER A 92 -2.77 16.23 9.59
C SER A 92 -2.30 14.82 9.99
N VAL A 93 -1.22 14.72 10.78
CA VAL A 93 -0.73 13.44 11.33
C VAL A 93 -1.78 12.80 12.25
N VAL A 94 -2.32 13.55 13.20
CA VAL A 94 -3.32 13.05 14.16
C VAL A 94 -4.56 12.54 13.43
N LEU A 95 -5.10 13.32 12.49
CA LEU A 95 -6.26 12.89 11.72
C LEU A 95 -5.97 11.65 10.88
N HIS A 96 -4.77 11.52 10.32
CA HIS A 96 -4.39 10.34 9.54
C HIS A 96 -4.29 9.06 10.41
N MET A 97 -3.82 9.20 11.65
CA MET A 97 -3.85 8.10 12.62
C MET A 97 -5.28 7.76 13.04
N VAL A 98 -6.12 8.76 13.29
CA VAL A 98 -7.54 8.56 13.65
C VAL A 98 -8.28 7.84 12.52
N PHE A 99 -8.14 8.29 11.26
CA PHE A 99 -8.76 7.62 10.12
C PHE A 99 -8.19 6.22 9.88
N GLY A 100 -6.88 6.02 10.06
CA GLY A 100 -6.27 4.69 9.97
C GLY A 100 -6.77 3.72 11.05
N LEU A 101 -7.09 4.22 12.24
CA LEU A 101 -7.62 3.40 13.34
C LEU A 101 -9.07 2.92 13.09
N VAL A 102 -9.85 3.58 12.21
CA VAL A 102 -11.24 3.19 11.91
C VAL A 102 -11.33 1.76 11.38
N LEU A 103 -10.32 1.31 10.63
CA LEU A 103 -10.26 -0.01 10.00
C LEU A 103 -9.21 -0.92 10.65
N PHE A 104 -8.95 -0.72 11.95
CA PHE A 104 -8.05 -1.54 12.80
C PHE A 104 -6.54 -1.42 12.46
N TRP A 105 -5.70 -2.23 13.09
CA TRP A 105 -4.23 -2.07 13.10
C TRP A 105 -3.58 -2.17 11.71
N PHE A 106 -4.10 -3.00 10.81
CA PHE A 106 -3.60 -3.07 9.42
C PHE A 106 -3.82 -1.76 8.67
N SER A 107 -4.99 -1.14 8.85
CA SER A 107 -5.27 0.14 8.22
C SER A 107 -4.47 1.29 8.82
N LEU A 108 -4.17 1.24 10.12
CA LEU A 108 -3.24 2.19 10.73
C LEU A 108 -1.84 2.09 10.10
N GLY A 109 -1.32 0.87 9.90
CA GLY A 109 -0.04 0.67 9.22
C GLY A 109 -0.06 1.23 7.78
N ALA A 110 -1.12 0.91 7.03
CA ALA A 110 -1.31 1.42 5.67
C ALA A 110 -1.41 2.96 5.63
N SER A 111 -2.14 3.57 6.58
CA SER A 111 -2.32 5.01 6.64
C SER A 111 -1.00 5.71 6.97
N ILE A 112 -0.25 5.23 7.97
CA ILE A 112 1.06 5.79 8.30
C ILE A 112 2.00 5.74 7.09
N LEU A 113 2.06 4.60 6.40
CA LEU A 113 2.90 4.46 5.22
C LEU A 113 2.45 5.40 4.09
N PHE A 114 1.14 5.46 3.80
CA PHE A 114 0.58 6.38 2.81
C PHE A 114 0.93 7.84 3.14
N PHE A 115 0.79 8.24 4.40
CA PHE A 115 1.11 9.58 4.86
C PHE A 115 2.59 9.94 4.67
N ILE A 116 3.49 9.01 5.03
CA ILE A 116 4.93 9.21 4.85
C ILE A 116 5.26 9.40 3.37
N VAL A 117 4.75 8.53 2.49
CA VAL A 117 4.99 8.61 1.04
C VAL A 117 4.44 9.92 0.48
N ASP A 118 3.21 10.31 0.83
CA ASP A 118 2.62 11.58 0.39
C ASP A 118 3.44 12.78 0.87
N ARG A 119 3.97 12.73 2.09
CA ARG A 119 4.79 13.81 2.65
C ARG A 119 6.12 13.94 1.95
N ILE A 120 6.78 12.82 1.61
CA ILE A 120 8.01 12.81 0.81
C ILE A 120 7.75 13.48 -0.55
N PHE A 121 6.70 13.09 -1.26
CA PHE A 121 6.37 13.70 -2.55
C PHE A 121 5.99 15.17 -2.44
N ARG A 122 5.33 15.58 -1.35
CA ARG A 122 5.00 16.97 -1.08
C ARG A 122 6.25 17.82 -0.80
N ILE A 123 7.21 17.31 -0.03
CA ILE A 123 8.47 18.02 0.30
C ILE A 123 9.33 18.22 -0.95
N ARG A 124 9.34 17.25 -1.86
CA ARG A 124 10.07 17.35 -3.13
C ARG A 124 9.52 18.43 -4.07
N ASN A 125 8.36 19.03 -3.76
CA ASN A 125 7.75 20.16 -4.47
C ASN A 125 7.66 20.00 -6.00
N ASN A 126 7.57 18.77 -6.47
CA ASN A 126 7.42 18.47 -7.88
C ASN A 126 5.98 18.77 -8.33
N LYS A 127 5.84 19.34 -9.52
CA LYS A 127 4.54 19.54 -10.16
C LYS A 127 4.11 18.24 -10.83
N TYR A 128 3.40 17.39 -10.07
CA TYR A 128 2.87 16.13 -10.58
C TYR A 128 1.71 16.37 -11.56
N LYS A 129 1.78 15.70 -12.71
CA LYS A 129 0.73 15.75 -13.74
C LYS A 129 -0.20 14.53 -13.64
N TRP A 130 -1.44 14.66 -14.10
CA TRP A 130 -2.38 13.54 -14.21
C TRP A 130 -1.83 12.32 -14.96
N MET A 131 -1.06 12.55 -16.02
CA MET A 131 -0.43 11.47 -16.78
C MET A 131 0.57 10.67 -15.91
N GLU A 132 1.28 11.32 -15.00
CA GLU A 132 2.20 10.64 -14.08
C GLU A 132 1.42 9.84 -13.02
N ALA A 133 0.29 10.35 -12.56
CA ALA A 133 -0.60 9.63 -11.66
C ALA A 133 -1.17 8.36 -12.31
N ILE A 134 -1.65 8.45 -13.56
CA ILE A 134 -2.13 7.28 -14.30
C ILE A 134 -1.00 6.28 -14.52
N LYS A 135 0.19 6.75 -14.92
CA LYS A 135 1.37 5.88 -15.07
C LYS A 135 1.78 5.20 -13.77
N SER A 136 1.61 5.85 -12.62
CA SER A 136 1.95 5.26 -11.32
C SER A 136 1.10 4.06 -10.96
N LEU A 137 -0.12 3.94 -11.51
CA LEU A 137 -0.97 2.75 -11.33
C LEU A 137 -0.36 1.50 -11.96
N ALA A 138 0.61 1.65 -12.86
CA ALA A 138 1.38 0.52 -13.38
C ALA A 138 2.24 -0.14 -12.30
N ILE A 139 2.63 0.57 -11.23
CA ILE A 139 3.45 0.01 -10.15
C ILE A 139 2.73 -1.18 -9.47
N PRO A 140 1.54 -0.99 -8.84
CA PRO A 140 0.84 -2.10 -8.21
C PRO A 140 0.42 -3.17 -9.23
N LEU A 141 0.07 -2.79 -10.47
CA LEU A 141 -0.33 -3.74 -11.50
C LEU A 141 0.82 -4.64 -11.95
N ILE A 142 2.00 -4.09 -12.20
CA ILE A 142 3.19 -4.85 -12.60
C ILE A 142 3.63 -5.76 -11.45
N THR A 143 3.65 -5.27 -10.21
CA THR A 143 3.97 -6.10 -9.05
C THR A 143 2.99 -7.27 -8.91
N TRP A 144 1.69 -7.00 -9.08
CA TRP A 144 0.67 -8.05 -9.06
C TRP A 144 0.88 -9.10 -10.17
N LEU A 145 1.16 -8.66 -11.41
CA LEU A 145 1.41 -9.56 -12.54
C LEU A 145 2.66 -10.43 -12.32
N ILE A 146 3.75 -9.87 -11.80
CA ILE A 146 4.98 -10.61 -11.50
C ILE A 146 4.72 -11.68 -10.44
N CYS A 147 4.07 -11.31 -9.33
CA CYS A 147 3.78 -12.25 -8.25
C CYS A 147 2.76 -13.33 -8.66
N MET A 148 1.71 -12.99 -9.42
CA MET A 148 0.78 -13.99 -9.97
C MET A 148 1.44 -14.91 -11.00
N GLY A 149 2.33 -14.37 -11.85
CA GLY A 149 3.12 -15.18 -12.77
C GLY A 149 3.97 -16.22 -12.04
N PHE A 150 4.60 -15.81 -10.93
CA PHE A 150 5.35 -16.74 -10.06
C PHE A 150 4.44 -17.82 -9.46
N PHE A 151 3.26 -17.45 -8.94
CA PHE A 151 2.29 -18.40 -8.40
C PHE A 151 1.90 -19.47 -9.43
N TRP A 152 1.57 -19.06 -10.67
CA TRP A 152 1.20 -20.01 -11.74
C TRP A 152 2.34 -20.94 -12.16
N LEU A 153 3.57 -20.45 -12.20
CA LEU A 153 4.73 -21.27 -12.52
C LEU A 153 4.98 -22.32 -11.45
N ASN A 154 4.83 -21.93 -10.18
CA ASN A 154 4.99 -22.83 -9.04
C ASN A 154 3.92 -23.92 -9.04
N ASP A 155 2.64 -23.54 -9.19
CA ASP A 155 1.51 -24.47 -9.25
C ASP A 155 1.66 -25.49 -10.39
N LYS A 156 1.98 -25.04 -11.62
CA LYS A 156 2.22 -25.95 -12.75
C LYS A 156 3.40 -26.90 -12.51
N PHE A 157 4.47 -26.42 -11.89
CA PHE A 157 5.63 -27.26 -11.58
C PHE A 157 5.28 -28.36 -10.57
N PHE A 158 4.57 -28.02 -9.49
CA PHE A 158 4.10 -29.01 -8.51
C PHE A 158 3.13 -30.02 -9.13
N ASN A 159 2.12 -29.55 -9.85
CA ASN A 159 1.15 -30.42 -10.54
C ASN A 159 1.82 -31.35 -11.55
N TYR A 160 2.86 -30.89 -12.26
CA TYR A 160 3.62 -31.74 -13.17
C TYR A 160 4.37 -32.87 -12.43
N TYR A 161 5.02 -32.55 -11.31
CA TYR A 161 5.74 -33.55 -10.51
C TYR A 161 4.81 -34.61 -9.93
N GLU A 162 3.68 -34.20 -9.37
CA GLU A 162 2.71 -35.13 -8.77
C GLU A 162 2.14 -36.12 -9.81
N ASN A 163 1.80 -35.63 -11.02
CA ASN A 163 1.34 -36.47 -12.12
C ASN A 163 2.43 -37.37 -12.73
N SER A 164 3.72 -37.10 -12.49
CA SER A 164 4.84 -37.93 -12.97
C SER A 164 5.23 -39.06 -12.01
N LEU A 165 4.71 -39.01 -10.78
CA LEU A 165 4.95 -40.00 -9.72
C LEU A 165 3.79 -41.01 -9.56
N LEU A 166 2.69 -40.81 -10.28
CA LEU A 166 1.53 -41.70 -10.39
C LEU A 166 1.57 -42.49 -11.71
#